data_AF-A0A1H2T7Y3-F1
#
_entry.id   AF-A0A1H2T7Y3-F1
#
_cell.length_a   1.000
_cell.length_b   1.000
_cell.length_c   1.000
_cell.angle_alpha   90.00
_cell.angle_beta   90.00
_cell.angle_gamma   90.00
#
_symmetry.space_group_name_H-M   'P 1'
#
loop_
_entity.id
_entity.type
_entity.pdbx_description
1 polymer ?
#
loop_
_entity_poly.entity_id
_entity_poly.type
_entity_poly.pdbx_seq_one_letter_code
_entity_poly.pdbx_strand_id
1 'polypeptide(L)'
;MRNYVLLTYYEKYLRDIRGLSDSSVGHYTQALRKISQMLVQREKIEETIYEIQDIGELEVIKTYLFNDPEFIDLNAKGHQMYSSGLNNYLRFAYGEDFANVGNDKIQLLDIELPVPDNKVREVSVRARSSIIKLQSIESAGYRCEFDKTHVTFTAKSTGHPYMEGHHAVPMKYQDKFEHSLDVYANVVCLCPICHRLLHYGVETAKSTVLNKLYYERADRLAASGIRISKDDFNKLAI
;
A
#
# COMPACT_ATOMS: atom_id res chain seq x y z
N MET A 1 -8.51 25.13 -15.16
CA MET A 1 -8.06 24.77 -13.80
C MET A 1 -8.22 23.26 -13.70
N ARG A 2 -7.14 22.52 -13.45
CA ARG A 2 -7.21 21.06 -13.31
C ARG A 2 -8.17 20.74 -12.15
N ASN A 3 -9.22 19.98 -12.41
CA ASN A 3 -10.16 19.61 -11.36
C ASN A 3 -9.60 18.39 -10.63
N TYR A 4 -9.22 18.56 -9.36
CA TYR A 4 -8.68 17.47 -8.56
C TYR A 4 -9.82 16.70 -7.93
N VAL A 5 -9.92 15.41 -8.26
CA VAL A 5 -10.95 14.50 -7.72
C VAL A 5 -11.01 14.53 -6.19
N LEU A 6 -9.85 14.56 -5.52
CA LEU A 6 -9.78 14.63 -4.06
C LEU A 6 -10.32 15.95 -3.48
N LEU A 7 -10.21 17.07 -4.20
CA LEU A 7 -10.86 18.33 -3.77
C LEU A 7 -12.37 18.17 -3.82
N THR A 8 -12.91 17.63 -4.92
CA THR A 8 -14.36 17.41 -5.07
C THR A 8 -14.90 16.50 -3.97
N TYR A 9 -14.23 15.37 -3.71
CA TYR A 9 -14.65 14.47 -2.63
C TYR A 9 -14.47 15.08 -1.24
N TYR A 10 -13.40 15.84 -1.01
CA TYR A 10 -13.18 16.47 0.29
C TYR A 10 -14.27 17.48 0.62
N GLU A 11 -14.65 18.34 -0.33
CA GLU A 11 -15.75 19.29 -0.14
C GLU A 11 -17.07 18.58 0.14
N LYS A 12 -17.34 17.48 -0.58
CA LYS A 12 -18.55 16.68 -0.41
C LYS A 12 -18.56 15.94 0.93
N TYR A 13 -17.42 15.41 1.36
CA TYR A 13 -17.23 14.82 2.69
C TYR A 13 -17.51 15.82 3.81
N LEU A 14 -16.98 17.04 3.70
CA LEU A 14 -17.22 18.07 4.72
C LEU A 14 -18.72 18.42 4.84
N ARG A 15 -19.44 18.48 3.73
CA ARG A 15 -20.89 18.77 3.71
C ARG A 15 -21.73 17.58 4.16
N ASP A 16 -21.61 16.46 3.45
CA ASP A 16 -22.59 15.39 3.52
C ASP A 16 -22.27 14.34 4.59
N ILE A 17 -20.98 14.17 4.93
CA ILE A 17 -20.55 13.24 5.99
C ILE A 17 -20.44 13.98 7.31
N ARG A 18 -19.79 15.15 7.31
CA ARG A 18 -19.55 15.92 8.54
C ARG A 18 -20.61 16.98 8.86
N GLY A 19 -21.56 17.23 7.96
CA GLY A 19 -22.66 18.15 8.21
C GLY A 19 -22.23 19.62 8.35
N LEU A 20 -21.11 20.02 7.76
CA LEU A 20 -20.59 21.37 7.90
C LEU A 20 -21.24 22.34 6.93
N SER A 21 -21.35 23.61 7.36
CA SER A 21 -21.85 24.69 6.51
C SER A 21 -20.89 25.03 5.38
N ASP A 22 -21.41 25.61 4.29
CA ASP A 22 -20.61 26.06 3.14
C ASP A 22 -19.50 27.06 3.53
N SER A 23 -19.76 27.88 4.55
CA SER A 23 -18.76 28.79 5.11
C SER A 23 -17.58 28.03 5.71
N SER A 24 -17.84 27.02 6.53
CA SER A 24 -16.81 26.16 7.12
C SER A 24 -16.04 25.38 6.05
N VAL A 25 -16.73 24.85 5.03
CA VAL A 25 -16.10 24.20 3.87
C VAL A 25 -15.15 25.18 3.18
N GLY A 26 -15.62 26.40 2.91
CA GLY A 26 -14.83 27.47 2.32
C GLY A 26 -13.60 27.84 3.15
N HIS A 27 -13.70 27.87 4.49
CA HIS A 27 -12.56 28.14 5.35
C HIS A 27 -11.48 27.05 5.25
N TYR A 28 -11.87 25.77 5.25
CA TYR A 28 -10.90 24.68 5.15
C TYR A 28 -10.25 24.59 3.77
N THR A 29 -11.01 24.78 2.68
CA THR A 29 -10.41 24.78 1.34
C THR A 29 -9.51 26.00 1.11
N GLN A 30 -9.83 27.16 1.68
CA GLN A 30 -8.95 28.33 1.67
C GLN A 30 -7.65 28.10 2.46
N ALA A 31 -7.74 27.47 3.63
CA ALA A 31 -6.57 27.08 4.40
C ALA A 31 -5.64 26.15 3.59
N LEU A 32 -6.20 25.12 2.93
CA LEU A 32 -5.44 24.20 2.08
C LEU A 32 -4.88 24.86 0.82
N ARG A 33 -5.56 25.87 0.26
CA ARG A 33 -5.03 26.69 -0.84
C ARG A 33 -3.77 27.44 -0.40
N LYS A 34 -3.77 28.03 0.80
CA LYS A 34 -2.60 28.74 1.33
C LYS A 34 -1.44 27.78 1.61
N ILE A 35 -1.73 26.60 2.17
CA ILE A 35 -0.73 25.54 2.36
C ILE A 35 -0.14 25.10 1.01
N SER A 36 -1.00 24.88 0.01
CA SER A 36 -0.58 24.46 -1.33
C SER A 36 0.40 25.48 -1.95
N GLN A 37 0.07 26.78 -1.88
CA GLN A 37 0.96 27.84 -2.37
C GLN A 37 2.35 27.78 -1.73
N MET A 38 2.41 27.56 -0.41
CA MET A 38 3.67 27.46 0.30
C MET A 38 4.47 26.21 -0.08
N LEU A 39 3.80 25.08 -0.28
CA LEU A 39 4.43 23.83 -0.71
C LEU A 39 4.97 23.92 -2.14
N VAL A 40 4.23 24.56 -3.06
CA VAL A 40 4.67 24.82 -4.45
C VAL A 40 5.90 25.74 -4.47
N GLN A 41 5.90 26.82 -3.69
CA GLN A 41 7.05 27.73 -3.57
C GLN A 41 8.34 27.03 -3.09
N ARG A 42 8.18 25.88 -2.43
CA ARG A 42 9.28 25.09 -1.86
C ARG A 42 9.50 23.77 -2.61
N GLU A 43 8.93 23.66 -3.81
CA GLU A 43 9.10 22.51 -4.71
C GLU A 43 8.75 21.17 -4.05
N LYS A 44 7.79 21.17 -3.11
CA LYS A 44 7.32 19.96 -2.44
C LYS A 44 6.19 19.27 -3.19
N ILE A 45 5.42 20.07 -3.93
CA ILE A 45 4.28 19.65 -4.74
C ILE A 45 4.27 20.53 -6.01
N GLU A 46 3.54 20.14 -7.04
CA GLU A 46 3.47 20.86 -8.33
C GLU A 46 2.41 21.96 -8.34
N GLU A 47 1.21 21.68 -7.82
CA GLU A 47 0.09 22.62 -7.90
C GLU A 47 -0.72 22.70 -6.60
N THR A 48 -1.24 21.57 -6.12
CA THR A 48 -2.15 21.55 -4.96
C THR A 48 -1.97 20.30 -4.13
N ILE A 49 -2.24 20.39 -2.83
CA ILE A 49 -2.17 19.24 -1.92
C ILE A 49 -3.08 18.07 -2.36
N TYR A 50 -4.09 18.33 -3.18
CA TYR A 50 -5.01 17.32 -3.71
C TYR A 50 -4.39 16.44 -4.82
N GLU A 51 -3.18 16.75 -5.27
CA GLU A 51 -2.45 15.90 -6.20
C GLU A 51 -1.74 14.72 -5.52
N ILE A 52 -1.54 14.80 -4.21
CA ILE A 52 -0.98 13.73 -3.39
C ILE A 52 -2.01 12.61 -3.28
N GLN A 53 -1.71 11.45 -3.88
CA GLN A 53 -2.58 10.28 -3.90
C GLN A 53 -2.17 9.20 -2.89
N ASP A 54 -0.99 9.34 -2.26
CA ASP A 54 -0.45 8.40 -1.29
C ASP A 54 -0.50 8.99 0.13
N ILE A 55 -0.98 8.20 1.09
CA ILE A 55 -1.11 8.62 2.49
C ILE A 55 0.28 8.83 3.12
N GLY A 56 1.28 8.04 2.75
CA GLY A 56 2.64 8.18 3.23
C GLY A 56 3.28 9.51 2.79
N GLU A 57 3.12 9.86 1.50
CA GLU A 57 3.52 11.17 0.98
C GLU A 57 2.83 12.32 1.72
N LEU A 58 1.53 12.19 2.03
CA LEU A 58 0.80 13.19 2.78
C LEU A 58 1.32 13.37 4.22
N GLU A 59 1.72 12.29 4.89
CA GLU A 59 2.35 12.36 6.22
C GLU A 59 3.75 12.98 6.18
N VAL A 60 4.51 12.77 5.10
CA VAL A 60 5.78 13.46 4.88
C VAL A 60 5.54 14.97 4.78
N ILE A 61 4.53 15.40 4.02
CA ILE A 61 4.15 16.81 3.91
C ILE A 61 3.71 17.40 5.25
N LYS A 62 2.86 16.69 5.99
CA LYS A 62 2.45 17.12 7.33
C LYS A 62 3.65 17.26 8.27
N THR A 63 4.52 16.27 8.32
CA THR A 63 5.74 16.31 9.15
C THR A 63 6.63 17.49 8.74
N TYR A 64 6.79 17.72 7.44
CA TYR A 64 7.55 18.85 6.91
C TYR A 64 6.97 20.20 7.37
N LEU A 65 5.66 20.41 7.21
CA LEU A 65 4.99 21.65 7.60
C LEU A 65 5.09 21.90 9.11
N PHE A 66 4.83 20.89 9.94
CA PHE A 66 4.79 21.06 11.39
C PHE A 66 6.17 21.26 12.03
N ASN A 67 7.25 20.97 11.31
CA ASN A 67 8.62 21.25 11.74
C ASN A 67 9.20 22.54 11.11
N ASP A 68 8.42 23.24 10.28
CA ASP A 68 8.88 24.44 9.59
C ASP A 68 8.57 25.72 10.41
N PRO A 69 9.58 26.50 10.83
CA PRO A 69 9.37 27.70 11.64
C PRO A 69 8.47 28.75 10.98
N GLU A 70 8.55 28.91 9.65
CA GLU A 70 7.72 29.87 8.91
C GLU A 70 6.24 29.45 8.91
N PHE A 71 5.96 28.16 8.72
CA PHE A 71 4.62 27.63 8.82
C PHE A 71 4.06 27.78 10.24
N ILE A 72 4.88 27.51 11.26
CA ILE A 72 4.48 27.65 12.66
C ILE A 72 4.07 29.10 12.97
N ASP A 73 4.86 30.09 12.54
CA ASP A 73 4.54 31.51 12.70
C ASP A 73 3.29 31.93 11.91
N LEU A 74 3.21 31.52 10.64
CA LEU A 74 2.03 31.75 9.79
C LEU A 74 0.76 31.19 10.45
N ASN A 75 0.85 29.99 11.01
CA ASN A 75 -0.24 29.30 11.67
C ASN A 75 -0.63 29.94 13.00
N ALA A 76 0.33 30.45 13.77
CA ALA A 76 0.04 31.26 14.94
C ALA A 76 -0.72 32.55 14.58
N LYS A 77 -0.26 33.28 13.55
CA LYS A 77 -0.92 34.51 13.04
C LYS A 77 -2.33 34.24 12.51
N GLY A 78 -2.53 33.09 11.87
CA GLY A 78 -3.83 32.63 11.40
C GLY A 78 -4.71 31.98 12.46
N HIS A 79 -4.41 32.12 13.76
CA HIS A 79 -5.16 31.49 14.85
C HIS A 79 -5.39 29.98 14.65
N GLN A 80 -4.36 29.26 14.20
CA GLN A 80 -4.36 27.81 13.93
C GLN A 80 -5.27 27.37 12.77
N MET A 81 -5.76 28.28 11.93
CA MET A 81 -6.67 27.95 10.84
C MET A 81 -6.03 27.02 9.79
N TYR A 82 -4.71 27.11 9.56
CA TYR A 82 -4.03 26.30 8.55
C TYR A 82 -3.83 24.87 9.03
N SER A 83 -3.34 24.67 10.26
CA SER A 83 -3.25 23.34 10.85
C SER A 83 -4.65 22.71 11.01
N SER A 84 -5.67 23.51 11.35
CA SER A 84 -7.05 23.05 11.37
C SER A 84 -7.51 22.56 9.98
N GLY A 85 -7.31 23.35 8.92
CA GLY A 85 -7.64 22.93 7.55
C GLY A 85 -6.91 21.66 7.13
N LEU A 86 -5.61 21.56 7.39
CA LEU A 86 -4.80 20.37 7.09
C LEU A 86 -5.26 19.15 7.86
N ASN A 87 -5.53 19.28 9.16
CA ASN A 87 -6.02 18.19 9.99
C ASN A 87 -7.39 17.69 9.53
N ASN A 88 -8.26 18.58 9.04
CA ASN A 88 -9.54 18.16 8.46
C ASN A 88 -9.35 17.39 7.15
N TYR A 89 -8.36 17.77 6.32
CA TYR A 89 -8.03 17.00 5.12
C TYR A 89 -7.40 15.63 5.45
N LEU A 90 -6.54 15.58 6.47
CA LEU A 90 -5.98 14.32 6.95
C LEU A 90 -7.07 13.37 7.47
N ARG A 91 -8.05 13.87 8.22
CA ARG A 91 -9.23 13.09 8.65
C ARG A 91 -9.97 12.45 7.48
N PHE A 92 -10.16 13.22 6.40
CA PHE A 92 -10.74 12.72 5.15
C PHE A 92 -9.85 11.65 4.51
N ALA A 93 -8.55 11.92 4.36
CA ALA A 93 -7.59 11.00 3.73
C ALA A 93 -7.45 9.68 4.50
N TYR A 94 -7.55 9.72 5.83
CA TYR A 94 -7.52 8.56 6.70
C TYR A 94 -8.87 7.84 6.82
N GLY A 95 -9.95 8.47 6.37
CA GLY A 95 -11.29 7.93 6.50
C GLY A 95 -11.78 7.79 7.94
N GLU A 96 -11.34 8.67 8.85
CA GLU A 96 -11.68 8.60 10.28
C GLU A 96 -13.20 8.59 10.51
N ASP A 97 -13.93 9.39 9.73
CA ASP A 97 -15.40 9.47 9.80
C ASP A 97 -16.08 8.49 8.83
N PHE A 98 -15.44 7.41 8.40
CA PHE A 98 -16.11 6.33 7.64
C PHE A 98 -16.29 5.05 8.46
N ALA A 99 -15.50 4.85 9.52
CA ALA A 99 -15.50 3.60 10.29
C ALA A 99 -16.86 3.24 10.94
N ASN A 100 -17.66 4.24 11.32
CA ASN A 100 -18.89 4.04 12.11
C ASN A 100 -20.17 4.48 11.38
N VAL A 101 -20.07 4.70 10.08
CA VAL A 101 -21.01 5.60 9.39
C VAL A 101 -22.04 4.81 8.57
N GLY A 102 -21.88 3.48 8.50
CA GLY A 102 -22.76 2.55 7.79
C GLY A 102 -22.59 2.66 6.27
N ASN A 103 -22.86 1.57 5.55
CA ASN A 103 -22.76 1.54 4.07
C ASN A 103 -23.67 2.58 3.39
N ASP A 104 -24.67 3.13 4.07
CA ASP A 104 -25.65 4.04 3.47
C ASP A 104 -25.11 5.47 3.30
N LYS A 105 -24.14 5.88 4.13
CA LYS A 105 -23.59 7.24 4.08
C LYS A 105 -22.42 7.36 3.13
N ILE A 106 -21.67 6.29 2.82
CA ILE A 106 -20.64 6.36 1.78
C ILE A 106 -21.27 6.64 0.41
N GLN A 107 -22.50 6.17 0.17
CA GLN A 107 -23.28 6.45 -1.04
C GLN A 107 -23.56 7.94 -1.24
N LEU A 108 -23.53 8.75 -0.17
CA LEU A 108 -23.65 10.20 -0.30
C LEU A 108 -22.49 10.80 -1.11
N LEU A 109 -21.38 10.09 -1.26
CA LEU A 109 -20.25 10.50 -2.08
C LEU A 109 -20.34 10.03 -3.53
N ASP A 110 -21.33 9.22 -3.92
CA ASP A 110 -21.43 8.71 -5.29
C ASP A 110 -21.72 9.85 -6.28
N ILE A 111 -20.73 10.19 -7.12
CA ILE A 111 -20.78 11.28 -8.10
C ILE A 111 -20.14 10.86 -9.42
N GLU A 112 -20.57 11.51 -10.50
CA GLU A 112 -19.90 11.40 -11.80
C GLU A 112 -18.52 12.09 -11.74
N LEU A 113 -17.48 11.40 -12.19
CA LEU A 113 -16.13 11.92 -12.28
C LEU A 113 -15.59 11.81 -13.70
N PRO A 114 -14.73 12.76 -14.13
CA PRO A 114 -14.03 12.63 -15.40
C PRO A 114 -13.05 11.45 -15.36
N VAL A 115 -12.79 10.85 -16.53
CA VAL A 115 -11.76 9.83 -16.69
C VAL A 115 -10.38 10.45 -16.42
N PRO A 116 -9.55 9.89 -15.52
CA PRO A 116 -8.21 10.39 -15.27
C PRO A 116 -7.30 10.27 -16.49
N ASP A 117 -6.33 11.19 -16.62
CA ASP A 117 -5.30 11.12 -17.66
C ASP A 117 -4.38 9.90 -17.47
N ASN A 118 -3.98 9.30 -18.59
CA ASN A 118 -2.99 8.22 -18.58
C ASN A 118 -1.62 8.75 -18.11
N LYS A 119 -1.00 8.08 -17.13
CA LYS A 119 0.39 8.32 -16.73
C LYS A 119 1.28 7.18 -17.24
N VAL A 120 2.29 7.51 -18.05
CA VAL A 120 3.31 6.54 -18.49
C VAL A 120 4.40 6.46 -17.43
N ARG A 121 4.72 5.25 -16.96
CA ARG A 121 5.85 4.98 -16.08
C ARG A 121 6.75 3.93 -16.73
N GLU A 122 8.03 4.26 -16.91
CA GLU A 122 9.03 3.25 -17.26
C GLU A 122 9.39 2.44 -16.01
N VAL A 123 9.29 1.11 -16.11
CA VAL A 123 9.64 0.20 -15.02
C VAL A 123 10.62 -0.83 -15.55
N SER A 124 11.83 -0.86 -14.98
CA SER A 124 12.77 -1.96 -15.21
C SER A 124 12.37 -3.15 -14.32
N VAL A 125 12.06 -4.29 -14.93
CA VAL A 125 11.70 -5.52 -14.21
C VAL A 125 12.67 -6.64 -14.57
N ARG A 126 13.24 -7.29 -13.55
CA ARG A 126 14.04 -8.51 -13.73
C ARG A 126 13.13 -9.65 -14.17
N ALA A 127 13.53 -10.35 -15.24
CA ALA A 127 12.78 -11.48 -15.79
C ALA A 127 12.59 -12.59 -14.74
N ARG A 128 11.42 -13.23 -14.77
CA ARG A 128 11.04 -14.36 -13.93
C ARG A 128 10.30 -15.37 -14.78
N SER A 129 10.53 -16.65 -14.55
CA SER A 129 9.92 -17.74 -15.28
C SER A 129 8.56 -18.09 -14.69
N SER A 130 7.49 -17.79 -15.44
CA SER A 130 6.13 -18.25 -15.13
C SER A 130 6.01 -19.77 -15.12
N ILE A 131 6.85 -20.49 -15.88
CA ILE A 131 6.87 -21.95 -15.98
C ILE A 131 7.24 -22.58 -14.63
N ILE A 132 8.39 -22.18 -14.05
CA ILE A 132 8.83 -22.61 -12.70
C ILE A 132 7.73 -22.35 -11.67
N LYS A 133 7.13 -21.16 -11.68
CA LYS A 133 6.05 -20.82 -10.75
C LYS A 133 4.84 -21.75 -10.90
N LEU A 134 4.38 -21.96 -12.14
CA LEU A 134 3.25 -22.84 -12.44
C LEU A 134 3.54 -24.27 -11.97
N GLN A 135 4.69 -24.82 -12.35
CA GLN A 135 5.09 -26.19 -12.01
C GLN A 135 5.28 -26.41 -10.50
N SER A 136 5.74 -25.40 -9.74
CA SER A 136 5.78 -25.49 -8.28
C SER A 136 4.38 -25.59 -7.66
N ILE A 137 3.38 -24.88 -8.23
CA ILE A 137 1.98 -24.97 -7.77
C ILE A 137 1.39 -26.34 -8.11
N GLU A 138 1.62 -26.82 -9.34
CA GLU A 138 1.23 -28.16 -9.80
C GLU A 138 1.82 -29.26 -8.90
N SER A 139 3.13 -29.17 -8.62
CA SER A 139 3.83 -30.12 -7.75
C SER A 139 3.31 -30.12 -6.31
N ALA A 140 2.74 -29.01 -5.84
CA ALA A 140 2.10 -28.93 -4.53
C ALA A 140 0.66 -29.47 -4.54
N GLY A 141 0.14 -29.88 -5.70
CA GLY A 141 -1.21 -30.39 -5.87
C GLY A 141 -2.27 -29.35 -5.54
N TYR A 142 -1.98 -28.06 -5.81
CA TYR A 142 -2.86 -26.94 -5.48
C TYR A 142 -3.25 -26.89 -3.99
N ARG A 143 -2.30 -27.22 -3.10
CA ARG A 143 -2.45 -27.13 -1.64
C ARG A 143 -1.44 -26.14 -1.08
N CYS A 144 -1.84 -25.38 -0.08
CA CYS A 144 -0.94 -24.47 0.62
C CYS A 144 0.11 -25.29 1.38
N GLU A 145 1.39 -24.95 1.21
CA GLU A 145 2.50 -25.65 1.84
C GLU A 145 2.66 -25.29 3.33
N PHE A 146 2.16 -24.12 3.75
CA PHE A 146 2.05 -23.81 5.17
C PHE A 146 0.98 -24.65 5.87
N ASP A 147 -0.21 -24.76 5.29
CA ASP A 147 -1.31 -25.58 5.83
C ASP A 147 -2.14 -26.19 4.70
N LYS A 148 -2.05 -27.52 4.57
CA LYS A 148 -2.73 -28.28 3.50
C LYS A 148 -4.26 -28.32 3.65
N THR A 149 -4.80 -27.91 4.80
CA THR A 149 -6.25 -27.85 5.05
C THR A 149 -6.88 -26.56 4.53
N HIS A 150 -6.09 -25.54 4.19
CA HIS A 150 -6.60 -24.30 3.65
C HIS A 150 -7.27 -24.53 2.29
N VAL A 151 -8.56 -24.20 2.24
CA VAL A 151 -9.38 -24.23 1.02
C VAL A 151 -9.53 -22.84 0.44
N THR A 152 -9.63 -22.77 -0.88
CA THR A 152 -9.84 -21.54 -1.65
C THR A 152 -10.88 -21.81 -2.73
N PHE A 153 -11.34 -20.76 -3.40
CA PHE A 153 -12.24 -20.90 -4.54
C PHE A 153 -11.57 -21.66 -5.70
N THR A 154 -12.37 -22.30 -6.55
CA THR A 154 -11.86 -22.96 -7.76
C THR A 154 -11.50 -21.92 -8.82
N ALA A 155 -10.23 -21.91 -9.26
CA ALA A 155 -9.76 -21.01 -10.29
C ALA A 155 -10.29 -21.45 -11.67
N LYS A 156 -10.94 -20.52 -12.40
CA LYS A 156 -11.45 -20.80 -13.76
C LYS A 156 -10.36 -21.29 -14.72
N SER A 157 -9.14 -20.78 -14.59
CA SER A 157 -8.02 -21.10 -15.48
C SER A 157 -7.47 -22.51 -15.32
N THR A 158 -7.57 -23.10 -14.12
CA THR A 158 -6.96 -24.41 -13.82
C THR A 158 -7.98 -25.47 -13.42
N GLY A 159 -9.18 -25.10 -13.00
CA GLY A 159 -10.17 -26.04 -12.45
C GLY A 159 -9.83 -26.56 -11.04
N HIS A 160 -8.77 -26.03 -10.42
CA HIS A 160 -8.28 -26.43 -9.10
C HIS A 160 -8.43 -25.30 -8.07
N PRO A 161 -8.25 -25.57 -6.75
CA PRO A 161 -8.19 -24.52 -5.74
C PRO A 161 -7.16 -23.43 -6.10
N TYR A 162 -7.56 -22.17 -6.02
CA TYR A 162 -6.69 -21.04 -6.32
C TYR A 162 -5.53 -20.95 -5.32
N MET A 163 -4.31 -20.93 -5.82
CA MET A 163 -3.07 -20.82 -5.05
C MET A 163 -2.11 -19.84 -5.71
N GLU A 164 -1.23 -19.25 -4.92
CA GLU A 164 -0.26 -18.25 -5.35
C GLU A 164 1.16 -18.78 -5.14
N GLY A 165 1.94 -18.88 -6.22
CA GLY A 165 3.38 -19.16 -6.12
C GLY A 165 4.13 -17.91 -5.63
N HIS A 166 4.85 -18.08 -4.53
CA HIS A 166 5.59 -17.03 -3.83
C HIS A 166 7.07 -17.40 -3.73
N HIS A 167 7.97 -16.48 -4.09
CA HIS A 167 9.41 -16.66 -3.83
C HIS A 167 9.68 -16.41 -2.34
N ALA A 168 10.07 -17.45 -1.61
CA ALA A 168 10.35 -17.37 -0.17
C ALA A 168 11.46 -16.37 0.14
N VAL A 169 12.55 -16.38 -0.62
CA VAL A 169 13.53 -15.30 -0.69
C VAL A 169 13.17 -14.38 -1.87
N PRO A 170 12.81 -13.11 -1.62
CA PRO A 170 12.30 -12.19 -2.62
C PRO A 170 13.30 -11.87 -3.74
N MET A 171 12.81 -11.80 -4.97
CA MET A 171 13.62 -11.48 -6.16
C MET A 171 14.32 -10.10 -6.09
N LYS A 172 13.83 -9.16 -5.28
CA LYS A 172 14.49 -7.85 -5.05
C LYS A 172 15.88 -7.98 -4.44
N TYR A 173 16.18 -9.12 -3.79
CA TYR A 173 17.48 -9.41 -3.19
C TYR A 173 18.39 -10.23 -4.06
N GLN A 174 18.05 -10.50 -5.32
CA GLN A 174 18.87 -11.32 -6.21
C GLN A 174 20.31 -10.79 -6.34
N ASP A 175 20.56 -9.49 -6.21
CA ASP A 175 21.93 -8.94 -6.25
C ASP A 175 22.78 -9.31 -5.02
N LYS A 176 22.17 -9.88 -3.98
CA LYS A 176 22.86 -10.42 -2.79
C LYS A 176 23.23 -11.90 -2.94
N PHE A 177 22.86 -12.55 -4.04
CA PHE A 177 23.10 -13.97 -4.28
C PHE A 177 23.79 -14.18 -5.62
N GLU A 178 24.85 -15.00 -5.62
CA GLU A 178 25.58 -15.36 -6.83
C GLU A 178 24.76 -16.24 -7.79
N HIS A 179 23.75 -16.95 -7.26
CA HIS A 179 22.89 -17.86 -8.00
C HIS A 179 21.46 -17.34 -8.10
N SER A 180 20.73 -17.80 -9.13
CA SER A 180 19.35 -17.38 -9.38
C SER A 180 18.45 -17.71 -8.19
N LEU A 181 17.68 -16.72 -7.73
CA LEU A 181 16.57 -16.89 -6.80
C LEU A 181 15.33 -17.47 -7.48
N ASP A 182 15.27 -17.47 -8.83
CA ASP A 182 14.15 -18.01 -9.59
C ASP A 182 14.33 -19.52 -9.83
N VAL A 183 14.22 -20.29 -8.74
CA VAL A 183 14.40 -21.75 -8.69
C VAL A 183 13.25 -22.42 -7.95
N TYR A 184 12.93 -23.68 -8.28
CA TYR A 184 11.83 -24.42 -7.63
C TYR A 184 11.96 -24.48 -6.10
N ALA A 185 13.19 -24.57 -5.58
CA ALA A 185 13.45 -24.59 -4.14
C ALA A 185 12.94 -23.33 -3.43
N ASN A 186 12.99 -22.19 -4.12
CA ASN A 186 12.62 -20.89 -3.59
C ASN A 186 11.16 -20.53 -3.88
N VAL A 187 10.45 -21.26 -4.75
CA VAL A 187 9.01 -21.03 -4.97
C VAL A 187 8.18 -21.94 -4.06
N VAL A 188 7.26 -21.32 -3.32
CA VAL A 188 6.33 -21.95 -2.39
C VAL A 188 4.89 -21.71 -2.86
N CYS A 189 4.08 -22.74 -2.86
CA CYS A 189 2.65 -22.68 -3.14
C CYS A 189 1.88 -22.28 -1.87
N LEU A 190 1.24 -21.11 -1.87
CA LEU A 190 0.51 -20.58 -0.72
C LEU A 190 -0.93 -20.24 -1.08
N CYS A 191 -1.86 -20.38 -0.13
CA CYS A 191 -3.18 -19.78 -0.29
C CYS A 191 -3.06 -18.24 -0.19
N PRO A 192 -4.05 -17.49 -0.72
CA PRO A 192 -4.01 -16.02 -0.68
C PRO A 192 -3.88 -15.45 0.73
N ILE A 193 -4.47 -16.11 1.73
CA ILE A 193 -4.41 -15.67 3.13
C ILE A 193 -2.97 -15.77 3.67
N CYS A 194 -2.31 -16.93 3.50
CA CYS A 194 -0.93 -17.11 3.94
C CYS A 194 0.04 -16.23 3.18
N HIS A 195 -0.15 -16.07 1.86
CA HIS A 195 0.72 -15.21 1.07
C HIS A 195 0.61 -13.74 1.52
N ARG A 196 -0.61 -13.23 1.77
CA ARG A 196 -0.79 -11.86 2.27
C ARG A 196 -0.35 -11.69 3.71
N LEU A 197 -0.49 -12.72 4.56
CA LEU A 197 0.06 -12.72 5.91
C LEU A 197 1.59 -12.53 5.90
N LEU A 198 2.30 -13.15 4.96
CA LEU A 198 3.74 -12.91 4.81
C LEU A 198 4.02 -11.44 4.46
N HIS A 199 3.28 -10.82 3.53
CA HIS A 199 3.53 -9.42 3.16
C HIS A 199 3.13 -8.39 4.21
N TYR A 200 1.97 -8.57 4.84
CA TYR A 200 1.31 -7.51 5.62
C TYR A 200 1.03 -7.89 7.08
N GLY A 201 1.26 -9.14 7.46
CA GLY A 201 1.06 -9.59 8.83
C GLY A 201 2.03 -8.93 9.81
N VAL A 202 1.66 -8.95 11.09
CA VAL A 202 2.59 -8.61 12.16
C VAL A 202 3.70 -9.65 12.25
N GLU A 203 4.87 -9.25 12.75
CA GLU A 203 6.08 -10.08 12.77
C GLU A 203 5.90 -11.42 13.51
N THR A 204 5.09 -11.44 14.57
CA THR A 204 4.78 -12.67 15.31
C THR A 204 4.00 -13.67 14.46
N ALA A 205 3.05 -13.20 13.64
CA ALA A 205 2.28 -14.05 12.74
C ALA A 205 3.13 -14.56 11.57
N LYS A 206 3.95 -13.67 10.97
CA LYS A 206 4.90 -14.01 9.91
C LYS A 206 5.88 -15.09 10.36
N SER A 207 6.47 -14.92 11.55
CA SER A 207 7.48 -15.82 12.10
C SER A 207 7.02 -17.28 12.13
N THR A 208 5.76 -17.54 12.45
CA THR A 208 5.20 -18.91 12.45
C THR A 208 5.27 -19.56 11.07
N VAL A 209 4.91 -18.82 10.02
CA VAL A 209 4.95 -19.31 8.63
C VAL A 209 6.39 -19.44 8.14
N LEU A 210 7.20 -18.40 8.34
CA LEU A 210 8.60 -18.36 7.87
C LEU A 210 9.45 -19.46 8.50
N ASN A 211 9.28 -19.72 9.80
CA ASN A 211 10.01 -20.78 10.48
C ASN A 211 9.74 -22.15 9.85
N LYS A 212 8.46 -22.47 9.57
CA LYS A 212 8.10 -23.73 8.91
C LYS A 212 8.73 -23.82 7.52
N LEU A 213 8.57 -22.77 6.71
CA LEU A 213 9.11 -22.75 5.35
C LEU A 213 10.64 -22.87 5.32
N TYR A 214 11.34 -22.21 6.25
CA TYR A 214 12.79 -22.34 6.36
C TYR A 214 13.21 -23.80 6.56
N TYR A 215 12.63 -24.49 7.55
CA TYR A 215 13.00 -25.88 7.83
C TYR A 215 12.65 -26.84 6.68
N GLU A 216 11.58 -26.57 5.92
CA GLU A 216 11.21 -27.37 4.76
C GLU A 216 12.06 -27.07 3.51
N ARG A 217 12.72 -25.90 3.45
CA ARG A 217 13.38 -25.41 2.23
C ARG A 217 14.89 -25.23 2.34
N ALA A 218 15.47 -25.15 3.54
CA ALA A 218 16.89 -24.84 3.76
C ALA A 218 17.82 -25.73 2.92
N ASP A 219 17.64 -27.04 2.95
CA ASP A 219 18.49 -27.98 2.19
C ASP A 219 18.31 -27.83 0.67
N ARG A 220 17.08 -27.61 0.21
CA ARG A 220 16.76 -27.41 -1.21
C ARG A 220 17.33 -26.09 -1.75
N LEU A 221 17.28 -25.04 -0.92
CA LEU A 221 17.88 -23.75 -1.22
C LEU A 221 19.40 -23.86 -1.29
N ALA A 222 20.02 -24.53 -0.31
CA ALA A 222 21.47 -24.76 -0.31
C ALA A 222 21.93 -25.59 -1.53
N ALA A 223 21.16 -26.61 -1.93
CA ALA A 223 21.40 -27.38 -3.15
C ALA A 223 21.28 -26.55 -4.44
N SER A 224 20.54 -25.43 -4.40
CA SER A 224 20.41 -24.47 -5.49
C SER A 224 21.44 -23.32 -5.40
N GLY A 225 22.43 -23.43 -4.51
CA GLY A 225 23.45 -22.39 -4.29
C GLY A 225 23.01 -21.24 -3.38
N ILE A 226 21.79 -21.29 -2.83
CA ILE A 226 21.24 -20.26 -1.95
C ILE A 226 21.47 -20.68 -0.50
N ARG A 227 22.63 -20.34 0.05
CA ARG A 227 22.96 -20.60 1.46
C ARG A 227 22.53 -19.41 2.30
N ILE A 228 21.58 -19.61 3.19
CA ILE A 228 20.99 -18.55 4.03
C ILE A 228 20.75 -19.08 5.45
N SER A 229 21.07 -18.28 6.45
CA SER A 229 20.78 -18.62 7.85
C SER A 229 19.28 -18.48 8.14
N LYS A 230 18.78 -19.08 9.22
CA LYS A 230 17.39 -18.91 9.65
C LYS A 230 17.05 -17.44 9.93
N ASP A 231 17.97 -16.72 10.57
CA ASP A 231 17.78 -15.32 10.92
C ASP A 231 17.73 -14.43 9.68
N ASP A 232 18.62 -14.68 8.72
CA ASP A 232 18.61 -13.95 7.45
C ASP A 232 17.40 -14.32 6.62
N PHE A 233 16.96 -15.58 6.62
CA PHE A 233 15.73 -15.99 5.97
C PHE A 233 14.54 -15.25 6.58
N ASN A 234 14.43 -15.16 7.90
CA ASN A 234 13.34 -14.43 8.54
C ASN A 234 13.37 -12.91 8.27
N LYS A 235 14.56 -12.31 8.08
CA LYS A 235 14.72 -10.88 7.75
C LYS A 235 14.48 -10.58 6.26
N LEU A 236 14.87 -11.50 5.39
CA LEU A 236 14.86 -11.30 3.94
C LEU A 236 13.62 -11.88 3.30
N ALA A 237 13.07 -12.98 3.81
CA ALA A 237 11.78 -13.45 3.36
C ALA A 237 10.77 -12.31 3.52
N ILE A 238 9.89 -12.16 2.52
CA ILE A 238 8.91 -11.08 2.25
C ILE A 238 9.26 -10.13 1.08
#